data_AF-X0UAP6-F1
#
_entry.id   AF-X0UAP6-F1
#
_cell.length_a   1.000
_cell.length_b   1.000
_cell.length_c   1.000
_cell.angle_alpha   90.00
_cell.angle_beta   90.00
_cell.angle_gamma   90.00
#
_symmetry.space_group_name_H-M   'P 1'
#
loop_
_entity.id
_entity.type
_entity.pdbx_description
1 polymer ?
#
loop_
_entity_poly.entity_id
_entity_poly.type
_entity_poly.pdbx_seq_one_letter_code
_entity_poly.pdbx_strand_id
1 'polypeptide(L)'
;ISNVAQMAGKRIIADEYAKKASAIKLRIQELLWDKEARFFKVRHPDGTLADVREEIGFIPWYFDLPDPGYEQSWQQLLDPEGFAAPMGITTAERRHYRFRSHGVGTCEWDGAVWPYATSQALTGMANILRNYNQQFVNSKDYFDALMTYARSHKNLGKPYIGEYLDEINGEWLKPDSDRSRYYNHSTFCDLLVSGLIGLIPREDNTLWIAPLIPSDKWDWFCLDNIRYHGWDLTILWDRNGSKYQKGKGLRIFADGIEIANSDRVNFRTFCKHLSCRS
;
A
#
# COMPACT_ATOMS: atom_id res chain seq x y z
N ILE A 1 -0.21 1.26 -19.42
CA ILE A 1 -0.07 1.63 -20.85
C ILE A 1 -1.31 1.28 -21.66
N SER A 2 -1.76 0.02 -21.67
CA SER A 2 -2.97 -0.41 -22.42
C SER A 2 -4.18 0.50 -22.19
N ASN A 3 -4.59 0.71 -20.93
CA ASN A 3 -5.74 1.55 -20.59
C ASN A 3 -5.60 3.00 -21.08
N VAL A 4 -4.41 3.60 -20.94
CA VAL A 4 -4.14 4.97 -21.43
C VAL A 4 -4.24 5.02 -22.96
N ALA A 5 -3.70 4.03 -23.67
CA ALA A 5 -3.82 3.95 -25.13
C ALA A 5 -5.28 3.79 -25.58
N GLN A 6 -6.07 3.01 -24.85
CA GLN A 6 -7.51 2.88 -25.09
C GLN A 6 -8.24 4.22 -24.92
N MET A 7 -7.97 4.97 -23.85
CA MET A 7 -8.54 6.31 -23.62
C MET A 7 -8.15 7.30 -24.72
N ALA A 8 -6.93 7.17 -25.26
CA ALA A 8 -6.45 7.99 -26.37
C ALA A 8 -6.92 7.52 -27.76
N GLY A 9 -7.80 6.51 -27.85
CA GLY A 9 -8.28 5.95 -29.12
C GLY A 9 -7.25 5.13 -29.90
N LYS A 10 -6.08 4.83 -29.32
CA LYS A 10 -4.97 4.11 -29.95
C LYS A 10 -5.11 2.59 -29.78
N ARG A 11 -6.14 2.02 -30.40
CA ARG A 11 -6.53 0.60 -30.22
C ARG A 11 -5.41 -0.41 -30.46
N ILE A 12 -4.62 -0.24 -31.53
CA ILE A 12 -3.51 -1.16 -31.86
C ILE A 12 -2.48 -1.21 -30.72
N ILE A 13 -2.12 -0.06 -30.15
CA ILE A 13 -1.19 0.03 -29.02
C ILE A 13 -1.82 -0.55 -27.75
N ALA A 14 -3.11 -0.29 -27.53
CA ALA A 14 -3.82 -0.87 -26.39
C ALA A 14 -3.78 -2.40 -26.42
N ASP A 15 -4.13 -3.01 -27.56
CA ASP A 15 -4.13 -4.46 -27.75
C ASP A 15 -2.73 -5.06 -27.60
N GLU A 16 -1.70 -4.41 -28.14
CA GLU A 16 -0.31 -4.86 -28.00
C GLU A 16 0.12 -4.90 -26.54
N TYR A 17 -0.12 -3.82 -25.78
CA TYR A 17 0.28 -3.76 -24.38
C TYR A 17 -0.61 -4.61 -23.47
N ALA A 18 -1.87 -4.85 -23.83
CA ALA A 18 -2.73 -5.81 -23.14
C ALA A 18 -2.14 -7.23 -23.25
N LYS A 19 -1.75 -7.65 -24.45
CA LYS A 19 -1.09 -8.95 -24.67
C LYS A 19 0.20 -9.09 -23.87
N LYS A 20 1.04 -8.03 -23.84
CA LYS A 20 2.26 -8.01 -23.02
C LYS A 20 1.95 -8.15 -21.53
N ALA A 21 0.95 -7.42 -21.02
CA ALA A 21 0.54 -7.51 -19.63
C ALA A 21 0.04 -8.93 -19.27
N SER A 22 -0.81 -9.54 -20.12
CA SER A 22 -1.27 -10.92 -19.92
C SER A 22 -0.13 -11.93 -19.93
N ALA A 23 0.85 -11.76 -20.84
CA ALA A 23 2.03 -12.63 -20.89
C ALA A 23 2.90 -12.50 -19.62
N ILE A 24 3.15 -11.27 -19.16
CA ILE A 24 3.91 -11.02 -17.92
C ILE A 24 3.18 -11.61 -16.71
N LYS A 25 1.87 -11.40 -16.59
CA LYS A 25 1.05 -11.98 -15.52
C LYS A 25 1.21 -13.50 -15.46
N LEU A 26 1.01 -14.17 -16.60
CA LEU A 26 1.14 -15.62 -16.69
C LEU A 26 2.53 -16.08 -16.26
N ARG A 27 3.60 -15.44 -16.76
CA ARG A 27 4.98 -15.83 -16.43
C ARG A 27 5.35 -15.59 -14.98
N ILE A 28 4.89 -14.51 -14.36
CA ILE A 28 5.12 -14.28 -12.92
C ILE A 28 4.48 -15.40 -12.10
N GLN A 29 3.24 -15.77 -12.41
CA GLN A 29 2.51 -16.83 -11.72
C GLN A 29 3.12 -18.22 -11.93
N GLU A 30 3.58 -18.52 -13.14
CA GLU A 30 4.18 -19.82 -13.48
C GLU A 30 5.61 -19.97 -12.96
N LEU A 31 6.42 -18.91 -13.04
CA LEU A 31 7.87 -19.02 -12.89
C LEU A 31 8.37 -18.52 -11.54
N LEU A 32 7.67 -17.58 -10.89
CA LEU A 32 8.12 -16.98 -9.63
C LEU A 32 7.39 -17.54 -8.41
N TRP A 33 6.30 -18.29 -8.61
CA TRP A 33 5.54 -18.87 -7.50
C TRP A 33 6.20 -20.15 -6.97
N ASP A 34 6.61 -20.11 -5.71
CA ASP A 34 7.04 -21.28 -4.95
C ASP A 34 5.81 -21.92 -4.28
N LYS A 35 5.44 -23.12 -4.73
CA LYS A 35 4.26 -23.85 -4.19
C LYS A 35 4.47 -24.32 -2.75
N GLU A 36 5.70 -24.63 -2.36
CA GLU A 36 6.02 -25.11 -1.01
C GLU A 36 6.06 -23.94 -0.04
N ALA A 37 6.76 -22.87 -0.42
CA ALA A 37 6.83 -21.65 0.37
C ALA A 37 5.52 -20.83 0.35
N ARG A 38 4.64 -21.10 -0.62
CA ARG A 38 3.41 -20.35 -0.91
C ARG A 38 3.69 -18.85 -1.04
N PHE A 39 4.71 -18.52 -1.84
CA PHE A 39 5.25 -17.17 -1.93
C PHE A 39 5.86 -16.90 -3.32
N PHE A 40 5.79 -15.66 -3.79
CA PHE A 40 6.52 -15.22 -4.98
C PHE A 40 7.98 -14.95 -4.63
N LYS A 41 8.92 -15.63 -5.28
CA LYS A 41 10.36 -15.56 -4.98
C LYS A 41 11.14 -15.21 -6.24
N VAL A 42 12.34 -14.66 -6.04
CA VAL A 42 13.28 -14.40 -7.13
C VAL A 42 13.62 -15.71 -7.84
N ARG A 43 13.70 -15.66 -9.17
CA ARG A 43 14.15 -16.79 -9.99
C ARG A 43 15.52 -16.48 -10.59
N HIS A 44 16.47 -17.37 -10.39
CA HIS A 44 17.82 -17.27 -10.95
C HIS A 44 17.84 -17.61 -12.45
N PRO A 45 18.92 -17.23 -13.18
CA PRO A 45 19.06 -17.53 -14.61
C PRO A 45 19.01 -19.03 -14.94
N ASP A 46 19.50 -19.88 -14.04
CA ASP A 46 19.45 -21.35 -14.16
C ASP A 46 18.04 -21.93 -13.96
N GLY A 47 17.12 -21.10 -13.47
CA GLY A 47 15.72 -21.39 -13.28
C GLY A 47 15.30 -21.90 -11.93
N THR A 48 16.23 -21.99 -10.99
CA THR A 48 15.93 -22.21 -9.58
C THR A 48 15.32 -20.97 -8.95
N LEU A 49 14.46 -21.17 -7.94
CA LEU A 49 14.00 -20.08 -7.08
C LEU A 49 15.03 -19.86 -5.97
N ALA A 50 15.27 -18.60 -5.61
CA ALA A 50 16.04 -18.25 -4.43
C ALA A 50 15.44 -18.94 -3.19
N ASP A 51 16.25 -19.27 -2.20
CA ASP A 51 15.85 -19.99 -0.98
C ASP A 51 15.24 -19.07 0.10
N VAL A 52 14.89 -17.84 -0.26
CA VAL A 52 14.41 -16.79 0.65
C VAL A 52 13.11 -16.14 0.17
N ARG A 53 12.22 -15.77 1.10
CA ARG A 53 11.13 -14.84 0.89
C ARG A 53 11.62 -13.42 1.14
N GLU A 54 11.40 -12.55 0.17
CA GLU A 54 11.76 -11.13 0.23
C GLU A 54 10.49 -10.29 0.08
N GLU A 55 10.47 -9.08 0.63
CA GLU A 55 9.31 -8.18 0.62
C GLU A 55 8.83 -7.88 -0.81
N ILE A 56 9.74 -7.94 -1.79
CA ILE A 56 9.43 -7.83 -3.22
C ILE A 56 8.44 -8.89 -3.72
N GLY A 57 8.28 -10.01 -3.01
CA GLY A 57 7.25 -11.01 -3.29
C GLY A 57 5.82 -10.51 -3.10
N PHE A 58 5.62 -9.36 -2.44
CA PHE A 58 4.33 -8.69 -2.35
C PHE A 58 4.04 -7.71 -3.49
N ILE A 59 5.06 -7.34 -4.28
CA ILE A 59 4.92 -6.39 -5.40
C ILE A 59 3.88 -6.81 -6.45
N PRO A 60 3.66 -8.11 -6.77
CA PRO A 60 2.60 -8.49 -7.69
C PRO A 60 1.22 -7.87 -7.35
N TRP A 61 0.85 -7.77 -6.07
CA TRP A 61 -0.41 -7.15 -5.64
C TRP A 61 -0.41 -5.62 -5.72
N TYR A 62 0.75 -4.96 -5.79
CA TYR A 62 0.83 -3.52 -6.11
C TYR A 62 0.10 -3.21 -7.43
N PHE A 63 0.08 -4.17 -8.35
CA PHE A 63 -0.49 -4.03 -9.69
C PHE A 63 -1.77 -4.85 -9.92
N ASP A 64 -2.39 -5.38 -8.86
CA ASP A 64 -3.53 -6.32 -8.97
C ASP A 64 -3.23 -7.49 -9.94
N LEU A 65 -1.98 -7.95 -9.95
CA LEU A 65 -1.51 -8.90 -10.96
C LEU A 65 -2.00 -10.33 -10.73
N PRO A 66 -1.84 -10.93 -9.53
CA PRO A 66 -2.18 -12.33 -9.33
C PRO A 66 -3.68 -12.60 -9.53
N ASP A 67 -4.01 -13.77 -10.07
CA ASP A 67 -5.34 -14.38 -9.98
C ASP A 67 -5.65 -14.78 -8.53
N PRO A 68 -6.91 -15.12 -8.19
CA PRO A 68 -7.21 -15.64 -6.86
C PRO A 68 -6.46 -16.95 -6.56
N GLY A 69 -6.02 -17.13 -5.31
CA GLY A 69 -5.34 -18.34 -4.81
C GLY A 69 -3.92 -18.14 -4.30
N TYR A 70 -3.32 -16.97 -4.50
CA TYR A 70 -1.96 -16.64 -4.05
C TYR A 70 -1.92 -15.87 -2.72
N GLU A 71 -3.08 -15.49 -2.18
CA GLU A 71 -3.23 -14.54 -1.07
C GLU A 71 -2.61 -15.03 0.24
N GLN A 72 -2.39 -16.34 0.38
CA GLN A 72 -1.78 -16.92 1.58
C GLN A 72 -0.38 -16.36 1.87
N SER A 73 0.34 -15.85 0.87
CA SER A 73 1.63 -15.18 1.05
C SER A 73 1.59 -14.08 2.11
N TRP A 74 0.45 -13.38 2.23
CA TRP A 74 0.28 -12.26 3.17
C TRP A 74 0.34 -12.66 4.64
N GLN A 75 0.17 -13.95 4.98
CA GLN A 75 0.42 -14.42 6.34
C GLN A 75 1.87 -14.16 6.78
N GLN A 76 2.83 -14.17 5.83
CA GLN A 76 4.24 -13.92 6.14
C GLN A 76 4.49 -12.48 6.56
N LEU A 77 3.66 -11.53 6.10
CA LEU A 77 3.76 -10.11 6.50
C LEU A 77 3.55 -9.94 8.02
N LEU A 78 2.69 -10.79 8.60
CA LEU A 78 2.29 -10.72 10.01
C LEU A 78 3.12 -11.64 10.91
N ASP A 79 3.87 -12.57 10.34
CA ASP A 79 4.69 -13.52 11.08
C ASP A 79 5.95 -12.83 11.61
N PRO A 80 6.23 -12.85 12.95
CA PRO A 80 7.46 -12.32 13.52
C PRO A 80 8.74 -12.96 12.98
N GLU A 81 8.68 -14.22 12.53
CA GLU A 81 9.79 -14.91 11.87
C GLU A 81 9.75 -14.68 10.34
N GLY A 82 8.66 -14.11 9.83
CA GLY A 82 8.49 -13.64 8.45
C GLY A 82 8.97 -12.20 8.34
N PHE A 83 8.06 -11.27 8.06
CA PHE A 83 8.41 -9.87 7.83
C PHE A 83 8.04 -8.92 8.98
N ALA A 84 7.27 -9.38 9.97
CA ALA A 84 6.83 -8.51 11.06
C ALA A 84 7.97 -8.22 12.03
N ALA A 85 8.42 -6.97 12.07
CA ALA A 85 9.40 -6.49 13.03
C ALA A 85 8.85 -5.34 13.89
N PRO A 86 9.42 -5.08 15.08
CA PRO A 86 8.95 -4.02 15.96
C PRO A 86 8.83 -2.64 15.29
N MET A 87 9.74 -2.33 14.37
CA MET A 87 9.85 -1.02 13.72
C MET A 87 9.52 -1.01 12.22
N GLY A 88 8.94 -2.08 11.69
CA GLY A 88 8.43 -2.08 10.32
C GLY A 88 8.29 -3.46 9.68
N ILE A 89 8.28 -3.44 8.35
CA ILE A 89 8.28 -4.62 7.49
C ILE A 89 9.70 -4.82 7.00
N THR A 90 10.29 -5.98 7.27
CA THR A 90 11.66 -6.28 6.84
C THR A 90 11.72 -6.58 5.34
N THR A 91 12.85 -6.26 4.72
CA THR A 91 13.06 -6.53 3.28
C THR A 91 13.24 -8.01 2.95
N ALA A 92 13.63 -8.82 3.93
CA ALA A 92 13.75 -10.28 3.84
C ALA A 92 13.11 -10.96 5.06
N GLU A 93 12.72 -12.23 4.94
CA GLU A 93 12.17 -12.98 6.07
C GLU A 93 13.21 -13.17 7.19
N ARG A 94 12.80 -12.87 8.43
CA ARG A 94 13.66 -12.83 9.61
C ARG A 94 14.26 -14.19 9.98
N ARG A 95 13.55 -15.28 9.66
CA ARG A 95 14.03 -16.66 9.86
C ARG A 95 15.18 -17.09 8.95
N HIS A 96 15.45 -16.34 7.88
CA HIS A 96 16.49 -16.75 6.93
C HIS A 96 17.88 -16.62 7.58
N TYR A 97 18.72 -17.65 7.47
CA TYR A 97 20.03 -17.69 8.15
C TYR A 97 21.01 -16.58 7.71
N ARG A 98 20.74 -15.93 6.56
CA ARG A 98 21.50 -14.77 6.05
C ARG A 98 20.85 -13.41 6.35
N PHE A 99 19.76 -13.37 7.12
CA PHE A 99 19.08 -12.12 7.48
C PHE A 99 20.07 -11.16 8.16
N ARG A 100 20.23 -9.96 7.59
CA ARG A 100 21.15 -8.90 8.06
C ARG A 100 22.59 -9.38 8.31
N SER A 101 23.11 -10.20 7.40
CA SER A 101 24.47 -10.78 7.49
C SER A 101 25.53 -10.04 6.67
N HIS A 102 25.14 -9.07 5.83
CA HIS A 102 26.05 -8.38 4.91
C HIS A 102 26.61 -7.04 5.43
N GLY A 103 26.58 -6.84 6.76
CA GLY A 103 27.06 -5.64 7.41
C GLY A 103 25.95 -4.61 7.64
N VAL A 104 26.35 -3.41 8.06
CA VAL A 104 25.45 -2.30 8.37
C VAL A 104 26.10 -1.00 7.92
N GLY A 105 25.31 -0.06 7.41
CA GLY A 105 25.78 1.27 7.06
C GLY A 105 26.25 1.39 5.62
N THR A 106 25.96 0.44 4.75
CA THR A 106 26.28 0.53 3.31
C THR A 106 25.08 0.33 2.40
N CYS A 107 23.87 0.42 2.96
CA CYS A 107 22.58 0.33 2.25
C CYS A 107 22.22 -1.12 1.87
N GLU A 108 22.29 -2.01 2.84
CA GLU A 108 21.99 -3.43 2.71
C GLU A 108 20.47 -3.67 2.64
N TRP A 109 20.04 -4.59 1.77
CA TRP A 109 18.64 -4.96 1.54
C TRP A 109 18.33 -6.40 2.00
N ASP A 110 19.20 -6.99 2.80
CA ASP A 110 19.12 -8.37 3.27
C ASP A 110 18.33 -8.52 4.59
N GLY A 111 17.47 -7.55 4.92
CA GLY A 111 16.58 -7.66 6.08
C GLY A 111 16.18 -6.35 6.76
N ALA A 112 16.96 -5.27 6.64
CA ALA A 112 16.60 -3.98 7.25
C ALA A 112 15.26 -3.44 6.71
N VAL A 113 14.64 -2.50 7.43
CA VAL A 113 13.38 -1.88 7.02
C VAL A 113 13.69 -0.72 6.07
N TRP A 114 13.14 -0.78 4.86
CA TRP A 114 13.28 0.24 3.84
C TRP A 114 11.92 0.91 3.59
N PRO A 115 11.75 2.23 3.83
CA PRO A 115 10.55 2.98 3.49
C PRO A 115 10.05 2.75 2.04
N TYR A 116 10.98 2.58 1.09
CA TYR A 116 10.65 2.24 -0.29
C TYR A 116 9.86 0.94 -0.38
N ALA A 117 10.41 -0.15 0.16
CA ALA A 117 9.78 -1.46 0.11
C ALA A 117 8.51 -1.51 0.97
N THR A 118 8.54 -0.93 2.17
CA THR A 118 7.36 -0.77 3.03
C THR A 118 6.22 -0.09 2.29
N SER A 119 6.51 0.97 1.51
CA SER A 119 5.47 1.65 0.74
C SER A 119 4.91 0.79 -0.41
N GLN A 120 5.72 -0.08 -1.00
CA GLN A 120 5.27 -1.05 -2.01
C GLN A 120 4.39 -2.13 -1.38
N ALA A 121 4.81 -2.71 -0.26
CA ALA A 121 4.05 -3.73 0.46
C ALA A 121 2.70 -3.17 0.96
N LEU A 122 2.68 -1.97 1.54
CA LEU A 122 1.44 -1.34 1.99
C LEU A 122 0.49 -1.01 0.83
N THR A 123 1.01 -0.59 -0.32
CA THR A 123 0.17 -0.39 -1.51
C THR A 123 -0.45 -1.72 -1.97
N GLY A 124 0.35 -2.79 -2.05
CA GLY A 124 -0.16 -4.13 -2.39
C GLY A 124 -1.17 -4.66 -1.35
N MET A 125 -0.96 -4.35 -0.07
CA MET A 125 -1.88 -4.73 1.00
C MET A 125 -3.21 -3.99 0.89
N ALA A 126 -3.18 -2.71 0.53
CA ALA A 126 -4.39 -1.94 0.30
C ALA A 126 -5.19 -2.50 -0.89
N ASN A 127 -4.51 -2.95 -1.94
CA ASN A 127 -5.12 -3.60 -3.10
C ASN A 127 -5.71 -4.96 -2.75
N ILE A 128 -4.99 -5.83 -2.04
CA ILE A 128 -5.52 -7.16 -1.71
C ILE A 128 -6.77 -7.07 -0.81
N LEU A 129 -6.81 -6.12 0.13
CA LEU A 129 -7.99 -5.90 0.98
C LEU A 129 -9.22 -5.40 0.21
N ARG A 130 -9.04 -4.90 -1.02
CA ARG A 130 -10.11 -4.31 -1.84
C ARG A 130 -10.51 -5.17 -3.03
N ASN A 131 -9.54 -5.77 -3.68
CA ASN A 131 -9.76 -6.36 -4.99
C ASN A 131 -9.83 -7.89 -4.92
N TYR A 132 -9.51 -8.47 -3.77
CA TYR A 132 -9.44 -9.91 -3.56
C TYR A 132 -10.34 -10.35 -2.41
N ASN A 133 -10.94 -11.53 -2.55
CA ASN A 133 -11.68 -12.19 -1.48
C ASN A 133 -10.72 -13.11 -0.72
N GLN A 134 -10.29 -12.70 0.47
CA GLN A 134 -9.29 -13.42 1.25
C GLN A 134 -9.50 -13.23 2.75
N GLN A 135 -8.82 -14.06 3.55
CA GLN A 135 -8.96 -14.12 5.02
C GLN A 135 -7.63 -14.01 5.78
N PHE A 136 -6.53 -13.76 5.08
CA PHE A 136 -5.17 -13.83 5.62
C PHE A 136 -4.72 -12.53 6.29
N VAL A 137 -5.19 -11.38 5.79
CA VAL A 137 -4.97 -10.04 6.35
C VAL A 137 -6.27 -9.25 6.39
N ASN A 138 -6.34 -8.23 7.23
CA ASN A 138 -7.51 -7.35 7.36
C ASN A 138 -7.11 -5.87 7.55
N SER A 139 -8.10 -5.00 7.67
CA SER A 139 -7.89 -3.54 7.81
C SER A 139 -7.11 -3.16 9.08
N LYS A 140 -7.20 -3.94 10.16
CA LYS A 140 -6.41 -3.71 11.38
C LYS A 140 -4.93 -3.95 11.11
N ASP A 141 -4.60 -4.98 10.32
CA ASP A 141 -3.23 -5.29 9.98
C ASP A 141 -2.60 -4.18 9.13
N TYR A 142 -3.34 -3.67 8.13
CA TYR A 142 -2.92 -2.47 7.37
C TYR A 142 -2.74 -1.25 8.26
N PHE A 143 -3.70 -0.98 9.14
CA PHE A 143 -3.65 0.15 10.07
C PHE A 143 -2.42 0.07 10.98
N ASP A 144 -2.19 -1.08 11.62
CA ASP A 144 -1.07 -1.27 12.54
C ASP A 144 0.28 -1.13 11.82
N ALA A 145 0.41 -1.69 10.61
CA ALA A 145 1.60 -1.56 9.78
C ALA A 145 1.87 -0.10 9.36
N LEU A 146 0.83 0.64 8.90
CA LEU A 146 0.96 2.05 8.57
C LEU A 146 1.27 2.92 9.79
N MET A 147 0.72 2.59 10.97
CA MET A 147 1.05 3.28 12.21
C MET A 147 2.49 3.00 12.66
N THR A 148 3.01 1.79 12.47
CA THR A 148 4.43 1.48 12.68
C THR A 148 5.31 2.28 11.72
N TYR A 149 4.94 2.33 10.43
CA TYR A 149 5.66 3.13 9.44
C TYR A 149 5.68 4.62 9.81
N ALA A 150 4.55 5.21 10.18
CA ALA A 150 4.47 6.60 10.65
C ALA A 150 5.30 6.85 11.92
N ARG A 151 5.33 5.89 12.86
CA ARG A 151 6.15 6.00 14.08
C ARG A 151 7.64 5.92 13.80
N SER A 152 8.05 5.16 12.77
CA SER A 152 9.45 5.05 12.35
C SER A 152 10.03 6.34 11.77
N HIS A 153 9.18 7.27 11.29
CA HIS A 153 9.59 8.55 10.70
C HIS A 153 10.04 9.58 11.76
N LYS A 154 10.94 9.15 12.64
CA LYS A 154 11.51 9.98 13.70
C LYS A 154 12.99 9.68 13.90
N ASN A 155 13.76 10.72 14.15
CA ASN A 155 15.12 10.63 14.65
C ASN A 155 15.29 11.68 15.75
N LEU A 156 15.86 11.29 16.89
CA LEU A 156 16.01 12.16 18.08
C LEU A 156 14.71 12.90 18.47
N GLY A 157 13.58 12.21 18.38
CA GLY A 157 12.25 12.74 18.73
C GLY A 157 11.64 13.70 17.70
N LYS A 158 12.33 14.03 16.60
CA LYS A 158 11.85 14.92 15.55
C LYS A 158 11.43 14.14 14.31
N PRO A 159 10.45 14.63 13.51
CA PRO A 159 10.13 14.03 12.23
C PRO A 159 11.38 13.89 11.35
N TYR A 160 11.59 12.69 10.83
CA TYR A 160 12.75 12.34 10.01
C TYR A 160 12.37 11.23 9.04
N ILE A 161 12.74 11.38 7.77
CA ILE A 161 12.67 10.34 6.76
C ILE A 161 14.06 10.18 6.17
N GLY A 162 14.58 8.96 6.27
CA GLY A 162 15.90 8.58 5.78
C GLY A 162 15.85 7.45 4.76
N GLU A 163 17.01 6.84 4.53
CA GLU A 163 17.17 5.75 3.57
C GLU A 163 16.56 4.44 4.09
N TYR A 164 17.00 3.99 5.28
CA TYR A 164 16.62 2.70 5.88
C TYR A 164 16.94 2.69 7.38
N LEU A 165 16.25 1.82 8.12
CA LEU A 165 16.35 1.72 9.58
C LEU A 165 16.47 0.26 10.06
N ASP A 166 16.99 0.11 11.26
CA ASP A 166 17.00 -1.13 12.01
C ASP A 166 15.58 -1.58 12.38
N GLU A 167 15.27 -2.85 12.14
CA GLU A 167 13.91 -3.39 12.27
C GLU A 167 13.46 -3.55 13.73
N ILE A 168 14.40 -3.59 14.69
CA ILE A 168 14.11 -3.82 16.11
C ILE A 168 13.99 -2.49 16.84
N ASN A 169 15.01 -1.65 16.75
CA ASN A 169 15.10 -0.44 17.57
C ASN A 169 14.71 0.85 16.82
N GLY A 170 14.60 0.79 15.49
CA GLY A 170 14.17 1.91 14.66
C GLY A 170 15.27 2.96 14.43
N GLU A 171 16.52 2.63 14.76
CA GLU A 171 17.66 3.47 14.47
C GLU A 171 17.83 3.61 12.96
N TRP A 172 17.76 4.84 12.47
CA TRP A 172 18.13 5.13 11.09
C TRP A 172 19.59 4.83 10.90
N LEU A 173 19.93 3.95 9.96
CA LEU A 173 21.30 3.42 9.83
C LEU A 173 22.27 4.41 9.14
N LYS A 174 21.78 5.63 8.86
CA LYS A 174 22.49 6.81 8.35
C LYS A 174 21.89 8.15 8.86
N PRO A 175 21.71 8.35 10.18
CA PRO A 175 20.86 9.43 10.71
C PRO A 175 21.43 10.84 10.47
N ASP A 176 22.76 11.00 10.46
CA ASP A 176 23.48 12.28 10.38
C ASP A 176 24.28 12.46 9.09
N SER A 177 23.84 11.84 8.00
CA SER A 177 24.38 12.12 6.68
C SER A 177 23.51 13.14 5.94
N ASP A 178 24.14 14.14 5.30
CA ASP A 178 23.45 15.07 4.38
C ASP A 178 22.72 14.32 3.25
N ARG A 179 23.15 13.09 2.96
CA ARG A 179 22.55 12.20 1.97
C ARG A 179 21.16 11.69 2.39
N SER A 180 20.99 11.26 3.64
CA SER A 180 19.75 10.59 4.07
C SER A 180 18.70 11.57 4.56
N ARG A 181 19.06 12.78 4.98
CA ARG A 181 18.07 13.71 5.53
C ARG A 181 17.07 14.14 4.47
N TYR A 182 15.77 13.94 4.75
CA TYR A 182 14.66 14.25 3.83
C TYR A 182 14.65 13.38 2.56
N TYR A 183 15.05 12.12 2.69
CA TYR A 183 15.13 11.21 1.56
C TYR A 183 13.77 11.00 0.90
N ASN A 184 13.68 11.29 -0.40
CA ASN A 184 12.46 11.13 -1.19
C ASN A 184 12.53 9.86 -2.03
N HIS A 185 12.32 8.72 -1.38
CA HIS A 185 12.40 7.39 -2.00
C HIS A 185 11.28 6.48 -1.48
N SER A 186 10.13 7.05 -1.13
CA SER A 186 8.98 6.28 -0.67
C SER A 186 7.72 7.12 -0.76
N THR A 187 6.57 6.47 -0.71
CA THR A 187 5.30 7.16 -0.50
C THR A 187 4.90 7.11 0.98
N PHE A 188 4.13 8.10 1.41
CA PHE A 188 3.45 8.11 2.71
C PHE A 188 2.05 8.73 2.57
N CYS A 189 1.99 9.94 2.03
CA CYS A 189 0.71 10.63 1.81
C CYS A 189 -0.23 9.85 0.89
N ASP A 190 0.31 9.18 -0.13
CA ASP A 190 -0.52 8.31 -0.98
C ASP A 190 -1.14 7.16 -0.17
N LEU A 191 -0.36 6.45 0.66
CA LEU A 191 -0.86 5.38 1.54
C LEU A 191 -1.94 5.89 2.51
N LEU A 192 -1.87 7.16 2.93
CA LEU A 192 -2.92 7.79 3.72
C LEU A 192 -4.16 8.07 2.87
N VAL A 193 -4.01 8.72 1.72
CA VAL A 193 -5.12 9.15 0.86
C VAL A 193 -5.80 7.97 0.17
N SER A 194 -5.03 7.17 -0.57
CA SER A 194 -5.51 6.04 -1.37
C SER A 194 -5.71 4.77 -0.55
N GLY A 195 -4.94 4.59 0.53
CA GLY A 195 -5.02 3.42 1.41
C GLY A 195 -5.92 3.65 2.64
N LEU A 196 -5.47 4.45 3.59
CA LEU A 196 -6.14 4.57 4.89
C LEU A 196 -7.52 5.22 4.79
N ILE A 197 -7.59 6.42 4.20
CA ILE A 197 -8.84 7.15 3.93
C ILE A 197 -9.58 6.50 2.76
N GLY A 198 -8.85 5.97 1.79
CA GLY A 198 -9.40 5.10 0.75
C GLY A 198 -10.06 5.80 -0.42
N LEU A 199 -9.59 7.00 -0.81
CA LEU A 199 -9.96 7.60 -2.09
C LEU A 199 -9.31 6.79 -3.23
N ILE A 200 -10.09 6.06 -4.00
CA ILE A 200 -9.60 5.21 -5.09
C ILE A 200 -9.72 5.97 -6.42
N PRO A 201 -8.60 6.40 -7.04
CA PRO A 201 -8.65 7.07 -8.33
C PRO A 201 -9.16 6.13 -9.43
N ARG A 202 -9.96 6.67 -10.36
CA ARG A 202 -10.54 5.93 -11.48
C ARG A 202 -10.50 6.76 -12.74
N GLU A 203 -10.47 6.12 -13.91
CA GLU A 203 -10.59 6.84 -15.18
C GLU A 203 -12.01 7.37 -15.48
N ASP A 204 -13.04 6.78 -14.85
CA ASP A 204 -14.43 7.16 -15.04
C ASP A 204 -14.88 8.27 -14.07
N ASN A 205 -16.14 8.72 -14.23
CA ASN A 205 -16.75 9.75 -13.39
C ASN A 205 -17.41 9.18 -12.12
N THR A 206 -16.87 8.08 -11.59
CA THR A 206 -17.36 7.45 -10.36
C THR A 206 -16.36 7.71 -9.24
N LEU A 207 -16.85 8.23 -8.12
CA LEU A 207 -16.05 8.36 -6.91
C LEU A 207 -16.15 7.09 -6.07
N TRP A 208 -15.00 6.54 -5.70
CA TRP A 208 -14.88 5.34 -4.89
C TRP A 208 -14.14 5.65 -3.60
N ILE A 209 -14.85 5.52 -2.46
CA ILE A 209 -14.27 5.64 -1.13
C ILE A 209 -14.33 4.28 -0.44
N ALA A 210 -13.18 3.72 -0.09
CA ALA A 210 -13.04 2.42 0.56
C ALA A 210 -12.01 2.49 1.70
N PRO A 211 -12.38 3.08 2.85
CA PRO A 211 -11.45 3.31 3.95
C PRO A 211 -10.98 1.99 4.57
N LEU A 212 -9.70 1.93 4.95
CA LEU A 212 -9.08 0.80 5.64
C LEU A 212 -8.88 1.06 7.14
N ILE A 213 -9.58 2.06 7.69
CA ILE A 213 -9.56 2.36 9.12
C ILE A 213 -10.49 1.37 9.85
N PRO A 214 -10.00 0.64 10.88
CA PRO A 214 -10.86 -0.18 11.72
C PRO A 214 -11.83 0.70 12.52
N SER A 215 -13.08 0.24 12.66
CA SER A 215 -14.20 1.02 13.21
C SER A 215 -14.03 1.50 14.65
N ASP A 216 -13.11 0.90 15.41
CA ASP A 216 -12.84 1.20 16.80
C ASP A 216 -11.65 2.14 17.01
N LYS A 217 -10.89 2.50 15.95
CA LYS A 217 -9.63 3.24 16.11
C LYS A 217 -9.79 4.74 16.25
N TRP A 218 -10.54 5.37 15.34
CA TRP A 218 -10.66 6.83 15.29
C TRP A 218 -12.11 7.27 15.47
N ASP A 219 -12.33 8.19 16.39
CA ASP A 219 -13.65 8.82 16.56
C ASP A 219 -13.96 9.80 15.43
N TRP A 220 -12.93 10.37 14.80
CA TRP A 220 -13.09 11.30 13.70
C TRP A 220 -11.82 11.40 12.85
N PHE A 221 -11.99 11.72 11.57
CA PHE A 221 -10.93 12.19 10.67
C PHE A 221 -11.53 13.08 9.57
N CYS A 222 -10.70 13.86 8.91
CA CYS A 222 -11.10 14.63 7.72
C CYS A 222 -9.92 14.67 6.74
N LEU A 223 -10.17 14.26 5.51
CA LEU A 223 -9.33 14.53 4.36
C LEU A 223 -10.04 15.60 3.54
N ASP A 224 -9.49 16.80 3.48
CA ASP A 224 -10.14 17.97 2.91
C ASP A 224 -9.30 18.57 1.79
N ASN A 225 -9.94 19.38 0.94
CA ASN A 225 -9.32 20.12 -0.15
C ASN A 225 -8.56 19.22 -1.15
N ILE A 226 -9.16 18.07 -1.51
CA ILE A 226 -8.56 17.16 -2.50
C ILE A 226 -9.11 17.46 -3.88
N ARG A 227 -8.23 17.94 -4.76
CA ARG A 227 -8.56 18.18 -6.16
C ARG A 227 -8.69 16.85 -6.91
N TYR A 228 -9.90 16.48 -7.31
CA TYR A 228 -10.20 15.24 -8.03
C TYR A 228 -11.16 15.49 -9.19
N HIS A 229 -10.72 15.23 -10.42
CA HIS A 229 -11.56 15.34 -11.64
C HIS A 229 -12.29 16.69 -11.78
N GLY A 230 -11.64 17.78 -11.37
CA GLY A 230 -12.23 19.12 -11.46
C GLY A 230 -13.12 19.52 -10.27
N TRP A 231 -13.20 18.69 -9.22
CA TRP A 231 -13.94 18.94 -7.99
C TRP A 231 -13.00 19.07 -6.79
N ASP A 232 -13.41 19.82 -5.78
CA ASP A 232 -12.73 19.87 -4.49
C ASP A 232 -13.47 18.97 -3.50
N LEU A 233 -12.84 17.84 -3.15
CA LEU A 233 -13.45 16.81 -2.32
C LEU A 233 -13.10 16.99 -0.84
N THR A 234 -14.09 16.70 0.00
CA THR A 234 -13.93 16.49 1.44
C THR A 234 -14.46 15.11 1.81
N ILE A 235 -13.66 14.30 2.51
CA ILE A 235 -14.04 12.99 3.04
C ILE A 235 -13.81 13.02 4.54
N LEU A 236 -14.88 12.95 5.32
CA LEU A 236 -14.79 12.98 6.79
C LEU A 236 -15.52 11.81 7.42
N TRP A 237 -15.04 11.39 8.57
CA TRP A 237 -15.70 10.47 9.48
C TRP A 237 -15.90 11.17 10.81
N ASP A 238 -17.10 11.07 11.37
CA ASP A 238 -17.40 11.56 12.71
C ASP A 238 -18.36 10.57 13.41
N ARG A 239 -17.84 9.78 14.34
CA ARG A 239 -18.58 8.70 15.00
C ARG A 239 -19.87 9.20 15.66
N ASN A 240 -19.83 10.39 16.27
CA ASN A 240 -20.94 10.96 17.04
C ASN A 240 -21.51 12.26 16.46
N GLY A 241 -20.88 12.81 15.42
CA GLY A 241 -21.33 14.01 14.69
C GLY A 241 -20.94 15.33 15.37
N SER A 242 -20.19 15.29 16.47
CA SER A 242 -19.86 16.46 17.29
C SER A 242 -18.60 17.19 16.84
N LYS A 243 -17.69 16.52 16.13
CA LYS A 243 -16.39 17.10 15.76
C LYS A 243 -16.55 18.15 14.65
N TYR A 244 -17.31 17.80 13.61
CA TYR A 244 -17.48 18.68 12.43
C TYR A 244 -18.87 19.29 12.33
N GLN A 245 -19.83 18.84 13.16
CA GLN A 245 -21.22 19.31 13.14
C GLN A 245 -21.87 19.15 11.75
N LYS A 246 -21.44 18.14 10.99
CA LYS A 246 -22.02 17.76 9.69
C LYS A 246 -22.91 16.54 9.76
N GLY A 247 -23.17 16.04 10.98
CA GLY A 247 -23.90 14.80 11.24
C GLY A 247 -22.96 13.60 11.46
N LYS A 248 -23.53 12.49 11.91
CA LYS A 248 -22.78 11.25 12.22
C LYS A 248 -22.32 10.54 10.94
N GLY A 249 -21.30 9.70 11.09
CA GLY A 249 -20.88 8.74 10.07
C GLY A 249 -19.79 9.27 9.13
N LEU A 250 -19.54 8.49 8.07
CA LEU A 250 -18.72 8.87 6.92
C LEU A 250 -19.54 9.79 6.04
N ARG A 251 -18.98 10.93 5.64
CA ARG A 251 -19.62 11.93 4.78
C ARG A 251 -18.65 12.40 3.72
N ILE A 252 -19.17 12.57 2.52
CA ILE A 252 -18.39 12.93 1.35
C ILE A 252 -19.03 14.16 0.71
N PHE A 253 -18.21 15.16 0.44
CA PHE A 253 -18.61 16.42 -0.17
C PHE A 253 -17.82 16.67 -1.45
N ALA A 254 -18.47 17.31 -2.42
CA ALA A 254 -17.83 17.89 -3.60
C ALA A 254 -18.22 19.37 -3.66
N ASP A 255 -17.24 20.26 -3.69
CA ASP A 255 -17.41 21.72 -3.62
C ASP A 255 -18.30 22.15 -2.43
N GLY A 256 -18.15 21.46 -1.28
CA GLY A 256 -18.92 21.70 -0.05
C GLY A 256 -20.36 21.16 -0.04
N ILE A 257 -20.82 20.52 -1.12
CA ILE A 257 -22.15 19.89 -1.21
C ILE A 257 -22.03 18.40 -0.87
N GLU A 258 -22.83 17.89 0.06
CA GLU A 258 -22.83 16.47 0.42
C GLU A 258 -23.33 15.62 -0.75
N ILE A 259 -22.53 14.63 -1.17
CA ILE A 259 -22.84 13.74 -2.29
C ILE A 259 -23.03 12.28 -1.89
N ALA A 260 -22.58 11.91 -0.68
CA ALA A 260 -22.79 10.57 -0.11
C ALA A 260 -22.53 10.53 1.41
N ASN A 261 -23.14 9.55 2.09
CA ASN A 261 -22.89 9.25 3.49
C ASN A 261 -23.01 7.75 3.80
N SER A 262 -22.49 7.34 4.96
CA SER A 262 -22.62 5.99 5.51
C SER A 262 -22.47 6.01 7.04
N ASP A 263 -23.26 5.21 7.76
CA ASP A 263 -23.12 5.04 9.22
C ASP A 263 -21.86 4.24 9.61
N ARG A 264 -21.20 3.59 8.65
CA ARG A 264 -20.01 2.74 8.86
C ARG A 264 -18.81 3.28 8.12
N VAL A 265 -17.67 3.34 8.80
CA VAL A 265 -16.41 3.87 8.23
C VAL A 265 -15.79 2.94 7.18
N ASN A 266 -15.94 1.62 7.32
CA ASN A 266 -15.33 0.63 6.43
C ASN A 266 -16.25 0.20 5.27
N PHE A 267 -17.31 0.96 5.00
CA PHE A 267 -18.21 0.67 3.90
C PHE A 267 -17.67 1.25 2.60
N ARG A 268 -17.78 0.51 1.50
CA ARG A 268 -17.48 1.05 0.17
C ARG A 268 -18.60 1.97 -0.25
N THR A 269 -18.30 3.26 -0.30
CA THR A 269 -19.25 4.27 -0.74
C THR A 269 -18.96 4.63 -2.19
N PHE A 270 -20.01 4.61 -3.01
CA PHE A 270 -19.95 4.96 -4.42
C PHE A 270 -20.85 6.15 -4.70
N CYS A 271 -20.36 7.10 -5.49
CA CYS A 271 -21.17 8.18 -6.03
C CYS A 271 -21.00 8.21 -7.56
N LYS A 272 -22.11 8.11 -8.30
CA LYS A 272 -22.12 8.21 -9.76
C LYS A 272 -22.29 9.68 -10.17
N HIS A 273 -21.70 10.06 -11.29
CA HIS A 273 -21.91 11.33 -12.01
C HIS A 273 -21.12 12.56 -11.52
N LEU A 274 -19.90 12.40 -11.02
CA LEU A 274 -18.96 13.52 -10.92
C LEU A 274 -18.31 13.76 -12.29
N SER A 275 -19.03 14.38 -13.22
CA SER A 275 -18.45 14.73 -14.53
C SER A 275 -17.37 15.79 -14.37
N CYS A 276 -16.24 15.65 -15.09
CA CYS A 276 -15.24 16.71 -15.19
C CYS A 276 -15.89 18.03 -15.61
N ARG A 277 -15.69 19.09 -14.81
CA ARG A 277 -16.00 20.45 -15.23
C ARG A 277 -14.88 20.94 -16.15
N SER A 278 -15.26 21.46 -17.31
CA SER A 278 -14.37 22.11 -18.29
C SER A 278 -13.72 23.36 -17.73
#